data_AF-A0A6N2NEC9-F1
#
_entry.id   AF-A0A6N2NEC9-F1
#
_cell.length_a   1.000
_cell.length_b   1.000
_cell.length_c   1.000
_cell.angle_alpha   90.00
_cell.angle_beta   90.00
_cell.angle_gamma   90.00
#
_symmetry.space_group_name_H-M   'P 1'
#
loop_
_entity.id
_entity.type
_entity.pdbx_description
1 polymer ?
#
loop_
_entity_poly.entity_id
_entity_poly.type
_entity_poly.pdbx_seq_one_letter_code
_entity_poly.pdbx_strand_id
1 'polypeptide(L)'
;MVWQDCSVKMEIDVPVGVAYNLYSDRESIPRWMPIISSVKVLKDKPDLSRWSLKYEGLGQNIEYSWLARNMQIPTQMETDQYW
;
A
#
# COMPACT_ATOMS: atom_id res chain seq x y z
N MET A 1 -10.73 3.46 -20.99
CA MET A 1 -10.10 2.79 -19.83
C MET A 1 -11.22 2.20 -19.00
N VAL A 2 -11.18 0.89 -18.73
CA VAL A 2 -12.18 0.20 -17.90
C VAL A 2 -11.51 -0.09 -16.56
N TRP A 3 -12.19 0.22 -15.45
CA TRP A 3 -11.69 -0.14 -14.13
C TRP A 3 -11.57 -1.65 -14.03
N GLN A 4 -10.43 -2.12 -13.53
CA GLN A 4 -10.21 -3.53 -13.27
C GLN A 4 -10.35 -3.78 -11.77
N ASP A 5 -11.18 -4.76 -11.41
CA ASP A 5 -11.28 -5.26 -10.05
C ASP A 5 -10.30 -6.42 -9.90
N CYS A 6 -9.28 -6.22 -9.07
CA CYS A 6 -8.25 -7.21 -8.77
C CYS A 6 -8.28 -7.51 -7.28
N SER A 7 -8.61 -8.75 -6.92
CA SER A 7 -8.60 -9.23 -5.53
C SER A 7 -7.57 -10.34 -5.35
N VAL A 8 -6.88 -10.32 -4.22
CA VAL A 8 -5.93 -11.36 -3.77
C VAL A 8 -6.29 -11.72 -2.34
N LYS A 9 -6.25 -13.01 -2.01
CA LYS A 9 -6.54 -13.52 -0.67
C LYS A 9 -5.43 -14.46 -0.24
N MET A 10 -5.03 -14.38 1.02
CA MET A 10 -4.02 -15.24 1.62
C MET A 10 -4.34 -15.44 3.11
N GLU A 11 -4.24 -16.67 3.59
CA GLU A 11 -4.37 -17.01 5.01
C GLU A 11 -2.98 -16.98 5.66
N ILE A 12 -2.86 -16.24 6.76
CA ILE A 12 -1.62 -16.10 7.52
C ILE A 12 -1.93 -16.21 9.02
N ASP A 13 -1.02 -16.84 9.76
CA ASP A 13 -1.13 -16.98 11.22
C ASP A 13 -0.59 -15.73 11.94
N VAL A 14 -1.28 -14.61 11.75
CA VAL A 14 -0.93 -13.31 12.35
C VAL A 14 -2.22 -12.65 12.86
N PRO A 15 -2.24 -12.11 14.09
CA PRO A 15 -3.40 -11.35 14.56
C PRO A 15 -3.73 -10.19 13.62
N VAL A 16 -5.01 -10.03 13.31
CA VAL A 16 -5.52 -9.03 12.35
C VAL A 16 -5.00 -7.61 12.62
N GLY A 17 -4.96 -7.18 13.89
CA GLY A 17 -4.44 -5.86 14.27
C GLY A 17 -2.95 -5.68 13.97
N VAL A 18 -2.15 -6.74 14.07
CA VAL A 18 -0.72 -6.70 13.70
C VAL A 18 -0.58 -6.50 12.19
N ALA A 19 -1.34 -7.25 11.39
CA ALA A 19 -1.34 -7.09 9.93
C ALA A 19 -1.75 -5.66 9.54
N TYR A 20 -2.86 -5.14 10.09
CA TYR A 20 -3.31 -3.77 9.81
C TYR A 20 -2.28 -2.71 10.21
N ASN A 21 -1.63 -2.86 11.37
CA ASN A 21 -0.60 -1.92 11.80
C ASN A 21 0.60 -1.88 10.84
N LEU A 22 1.02 -3.05 10.32
CA LEU A 22 2.08 -3.13 9.32
C LEU A 22 1.69 -2.40 8.03
N TYR A 23 0.48 -2.62 7.51
CA TYR A 23 0.01 -1.92 6.30
C TYR A 23 -0.26 -0.43 6.51
N SER A 24 -0.52 0.00 7.75
CA SER A 24 -0.77 1.40 8.10
C SER A 24 0.51 2.23 8.12
N ASP A 25 1.62 1.61 8.51
CA ASP A 25 2.97 2.19 8.42
C ASP A 25 3.48 2.18 6.96
N ARG A 26 2.92 3.09 6.17
CA ARG A 26 3.13 3.16 4.71
C ARG A 26 4.58 3.40 4.31
N GLU A 27 5.34 4.16 5.08
CA GLU A 27 6.75 4.43 4.77
C GLU A 27 7.64 3.19 4.90
N SER A 28 7.13 2.15 5.57
CA SER A 28 7.81 0.89 5.79
C SER A 28 7.53 -0.15 4.70
N ILE A 29 6.55 0.09 3.83
CA ILE A 29 6.16 -0.79 2.72
C ILE A 29 7.36 -1.22 1.84
N PRO A 30 8.33 -0.35 1.48
CA PRO A 30 9.50 -0.76 0.71
C PRO A 30 10.33 -1.87 1.35
N ARG A 31 10.22 -2.10 2.67
CA ARG A 31 10.96 -3.17 3.36
C ARG A 31 10.47 -4.56 3.00
N TRP A 32 9.20 -4.71 2.61
CA TRP A 32 8.58 -6.00 2.29
C TRP A 32 7.94 -6.04 0.90
N MET A 33 7.90 -4.93 0.17
CA MET A 33 7.48 -4.86 -1.23
C MET A 33 8.60 -4.22 -2.09
N PRO A 34 9.58 -5.00 -2.58
CA PRO A 34 10.81 -4.48 -3.19
C PRO A 34 10.63 -3.66 -4.47
N ILE A 35 9.52 -3.83 -5.19
CA ILE A 35 9.23 -3.06 -6.40
C ILE A 35 8.95 -1.57 -6.10
N ILE A 36 8.49 -1.28 -4.88
CA ILE A 36 8.28 0.09 -4.41
C ILE A 36 9.59 0.62 -3.84
N SER A 37 10.13 1.66 -4.47
CA SER A 37 11.39 2.26 -4.07
C SER A 37 11.24 3.28 -2.94
N SER A 38 10.10 3.96 -2.84
CA SER A 38 9.81 4.85 -1.72
C SER A 38 8.33 5.09 -1.51
N VAL A 39 7.97 5.37 -0.26
CA VAL A 39 6.67 5.91 0.12
C VAL A 39 6.89 7.06 1.10
N LYS A 40 6.27 8.21 0.84
CA LYS A 40 6.34 9.40 1.70
C LYS A 40 4.98 10.02 1.93
N VAL A 41 4.58 10.17 3.18
CA VAL A 41 3.36 10.91 3.53
C VAL A 41 3.62 12.40 3.36
N LEU A 42 2.70 13.12 2.71
CA LEU A 42 2.86 14.56 2.51
C LEU A 42 2.61 15.30 3.82
N LYS A 43 3.59 16.07 4.30
CA LYS A 43 3.50 16.82 5.57
C LYS A 43 2.33 17.80 5.60
N ASP A 44 2.11 18.50 4.49
CA ASP A 44 1.05 19.52 4.38
C ASP A 44 -0.33 18.88 4.15
N LYS A 45 -0.36 17.62 3.71
CA LYS A 45 -1.58 16.93 3.31
C LYS A 45 -1.49 15.43 3.67
N PRO A 46 -1.65 15.07 4.96
CA PRO A 46 -1.39 13.72 5.46
C PRO A 46 -2.38 12.66 4.95
N ASP A 47 -3.50 13.06 4.34
CA ASP A 47 -4.40 12.16 3.61
C ASP A 47 -3.82 11.68 2.28
N LEU A 48 -2.66 12.20 1.85
CA LEU A 48 -1.96 11.76 0.65
C LEU A 48 -0.58 11.19 0.97
N SER A 49 -0.18 10.20 0.18
CA SER A 49 1.19 9.69 0.13
C SER A 49 1.70 9.69 -1.31
N ARG A 50 2.97 10.03 -1.47
CA ARG A 50 3.71 9.86 -2.72
C ARG A 50 4.37 8.50 -2.73
N TRP A 51 4.12 7.75 -3.79
CA TRP A 51 4.70 6.44 -4.03
C TRP A 51 5.63 6.54 -5.22
N SER A 52 6.75 5.81 -5.15
CA SER A 52 7.68 5.65 -6.26
C SER A 52 7.95 4.17 -6.46
N LEU A 53 7.91 3.71 -7.71
CA LEU A 53 8.43 2.40 -8.08
C LEU A 53 9.70 2.59 -8.91
N LYS A 54 10.63 1.65 -8.74
CA LYS A 54 11.80 1.51 -9.62
C LYS A 54 11.86 0.07 -10.07
N TYR A 55 11.91 -0.14 -11.37
CA TYR A 55 12.16 -1.47 -11.90
C TYR A 55 13.03 -1.38 -13.15
N GLU A 56 13.86 -2.39 -13.33
CA GLU A 56 14.62 -2.57 -14.55
C GLU A 56 13.77 -3.37 -15.54
N GLY A 57 13.52 -2.79 -16.70
CA GLY A 57 12.75 -3.42 -17.77
C GLY A 57 13.31 -3.03 -19.12
N LEU A 58 13.44 -4.00 -20.02
CA LEU A 58 13.93 -3.77 -21.40
C LEU A 58 15.33 -3.13 -21.47
N GLY A 59 16.20 -3.42 -20.48
CA GLY A 59 17.55 -2.83 -20.39
C GLY A 59 17.57 -1.36 -19.96
N GLN A 60 16.47 -0.85 -19.39
CA GLN A 60 16.36 0.51 -18.90
C GLN A 60 15.86 0.54 -17.45
N ASN A 61 16.36 1.52 -16.69
CA ASN A 61 15.81 1.84 -15.38
C ASN A 61 14.58 2.72 -15.54
N ILE A 62 13.42 2.18 -15.18
CA ILE A 62 12.14 2.90 -15.22
C ILE A 62 11.80 3.32 -13.80
N GLU A 63 11.56 4.62 -13.61
CA GLU A 63 11.06 5.20 -12.37
C GLU A 63 9.72 5.87 -12.64
N TYR A 64 8.72 5.53 -11.84
CA TYR A 64 7.40 6.15 -11.91
C TYR A 64 6.91 6.51 -10.52
N SER A 65 6.29 7.68 -10.39
CA SER A 65 5.79 8.19 -9.13
C SER A 65 4.36 8.68 -9.26
N TRP A 66 3.54 8.43 -8.24
CA TRP A 66 2.14 8.84 -8.19
C TRP A 66 1.73 9.28 -6.80
N LEU A 67 0.59 9.97 -6.71
CA LEU A 67 -0.07 10.29 -5.45
C LEU A 67 -1.20 9.31 -5.20
N ALA A 68 -1.28 8.80 -3.98
CA ALA A 68 -2.36 7.94 -3.52
C ALA A 68 -3.06 8.56 -2.32
N ARG A 69 -4.38 8.36 -2.21
CA ARG A 69 -5.15 8.71 -1.03
C ARG A 69 -4.94 7.65 0.05
N ASN A 70 -4.62 8.09 1.27
CA ASN A 70 -4.49 7.24 2.44
C ASN A 70 -5.88 6.93 3.00
N MET A 71 -6.31 5.68 2.88
CA MET A 71 -7.55 5.20 3.50
C MET A 71 -7.36 5.03 5.01
N GLN A 72 -8.40 5.37 5.77
CA GLN A 72 -8.46 5.04 7.20
C GLN A 72 -8.67 3.54 7.37
N ILE A 73 -8.12 2.99 8.45
CA ILE A 73 -8.34 1.60 8.80
C ILE A 73 -9.80 1.48 9.25
N PRO A 74 -10.61 0.58 8.66
CA PRO A 74 -11.94 0.32 9.18
C PRO A 74 -11.82 -0.20 10.62
N THR A 75 -12.71 0.24 11.49
CA THR A 75 -12.70 -0.22 12.90
C THR A 75 -13.07 -1.70 12.92
N GLN A 76 -12.55 -2.47 13.87
CA GLN A 76 -12.76 -3.92 13.99
C GLN A 76 -14.23 -4.38 13.89
N MET A 77 -15.19 -3.51 14.20
CA MET A 77 -16.64 -3.78 14.07
C MET A 77 -17.15 -3.82 12.62
N GLU A 78 -16.49 -3.14 11.67
CA GLU A 78 -16.86 -3.16 10.24
C GLU A 78 -16.25 -4.35 9.51
N THR A 79 -15.10 -4.85 9.96
CA THR A 79 -14.42 -5.96 9.28
C THR A 79 -15.17 -7.29 9.39
N ASP A 80 -15.95 -7.50 10.44
CA ASP A 80 -16.76 -8.72 10.61
C ASP A 80 -18.03 -8.74 9.73
N GLN A 81 -18.38 -7.62 9.08
CA GLN A 81 -19.59 -7.50 8.27
C GLN A 81 -19.36 -7.76 6.77
N TYR A 82 -18.09 -7.85 6.35
CA TYR A 82 -17.68 -8.01 4.95
C TYR A 82 -16.80 -9.26 4.71
N TRP A 83 -16.63 -10.10 5.75
CA TRP A 83 -15.92 -11.37 5.74
C TRP A 83 -16.76 -12.45 6.44
#